data_AF-T1CSK6-F1
#
_entry.id   AF-T1CSK6-F1
#
_cell.length_a   1.000
_cell.length_b   1.000
_cell.length_c   1.000
_cell.angle_alpha   90.00
_cell.angle_beta   90.00
_cell.angle_gamma   90.00
#
_symmetry.space_group_name_H-M   'P 1'
#
loop_
_entity.id
_entity.type
_entity.pdbx_description
1 polymer ?
#
loop_
_entity_poly.entity_id
_entity_poly.type
_entity_poly.pdbx_seq_one_letter_code
_entity_poly.pdbx_strand_id
1 'polypeptide(L)'
;MRDAGIDISRATLCGWVMTVGELLTPLVGVMRSELLAGSYIQADETTVDVQMHDRSGKNHQSYLWQYGTPGKSAVFEFRMGREREGPLRFLANFEGILQTDGYAAYDRDGARRRWCMRPVGATRGENLWTR
;
A
#
# COMPACT_ATOMS: atom_id res chain seq x y z
N MET A 1 -15.10 -29.24 0.01
CA MET A 1 -13.97 -30.13 0.36
C MET A 1 -14.32 -31.07 1.49
N ARG A 2 -14.85 -30.58 2.63
CA ARG A 2 -15.48 -31.46 3.64
C ARG A 2 -16.70 -32.22 3.11
N ASP A 3 -17.49 -31.59 2.24
CA ASP A 3 -18.59 -32.26 1.53
C ASP A 3 -18.13 -33.33 0.52
N ALA A 4 -16.82 -33.36 0.20
CA ALA A 4 -16.20 -34.39 -0.62
C ALA A 4 -15.51 -35.48 0.22
N GLY A 5 -15.67 -35.47 1.55
CA GLY A 5 -15.09 -36.46 2.48
C GLY A 5 -13.59 -36.29 2.75
N ILE A 6 -12.97 -35.20 2.30
CA ILE A 6 -11.54 -34.94 2.48
C ILE A 6 -11.34 -33.96 3.64
N ASP A 7 -10.72 -34.43 4.72
CA ASP A 7 -10.34 -33.58 5.85
C ASP A 7 -8.93 -33.01 5.62
N ILE A 8 -8.86 -31.70 5.42
CA ILE A 8 -7.61 -30.95 5.27
C ILE A 8 -7.53 -30.01 6.46
N SER A 9 -6.41 -30.07 7.18
CA SER A 9 -6.19 -29.19 8.33
C SER A 9 -6.15 -27.71 7.90
N ARG A 10 -6.62 -26.81 8.76
CA ARG A 10 -6.51 -25.35 8.54
C ARG A 10 -5.06 -24.93 8.31
N ALA A 11 -4.11 -25.54 9.04
CA ALA A 11 -2.69 -25.26 8.90
C ALA A 11 -2.18 -25.57 7.49
N THR A 12 -2.64 -26.67 6.89
CA THR A 12 -2.29 -27.05 5.51
C THR A 12 -2.82 -26.03 4.50
N LEU A 13 -4.10 -25.63 4.64
CA LEU A 13 -4.70 -24.62 3.76
C LEU A 13 -3.99 -23.27 3.88
N CYS A 14 -3.70 -22.82 5.10
CA CYS A 14 -2.92 -21.60 5.34
C CYS A 14 -1.53 -21.71 4.69
N GLY A 15 -0.85 -22.85 4.86
CA GLY A 15 0.44 -23.11 4.23
C GLY A 15 0.40 -22.95 2.70
N TRP A 16 -0.60 -23.52 2.04
CA TRP A 16 -0.75 -23.39 0.59
C TRP A 16 -0.99 -21.95 0.14
N VAL A 17 -1.84 -21.20 0.86
CA VAL A 17 -2.07 -19.78 0.57
C VAL A 17 -0.78 -18.97 0.72
N MET A 18 0.02 -19.25 1.76
CA MET A 18 1.33 -18.59 1.94
C MET A 18 2.29 -18.91 0.80
N THR A 19 2.40 -20.19 0.40
CA THR A 19 3.26 -20.59 -0.72
C THR A 19 2.86 -19.93 -2.03
N VAL A 20 1.56 -19.86 -2.33
CA VAL A 20 1.07 -19.16 -3.53
C VAL A 20 1.39 -17.66 -3.44
N GLY A 21 1.21 -17.05 -2.26
CA GLY A 21 1.59 -15.65 -2.03
C GLY A 21 3.07 -15.38 -2.30
N GLU A 22 3.95 -16.25 -1.82
CA GLU A 22 5.40 -16.16 -2.08
C GLU A 22 5.70 -16.23 -3.58
N LEU A 23 5.10 -17.18 -4.30
CA LEU A 23 5.27 -17.33 -5.75
C LEU A 23 4.77 -16.13 -6.56
N LEU A 24 3.77 -15.39 -6.05
CA LEU A 24 3.24 -14.19 -6.70
C LEU A 24 4.04 -12.90 -6.41
N THR A 25 4.98 -12.95 -5.46
CA THR A 25 5.84 -11.81 -5.11
C THR A 25 6.50 -11.13 -6.32
N PRO A 26 7.14 -11.84 -7.27
CA PRO A 26 7.74 -11.20 -8.45
C PRO A 26 6.70 -10.50 -9.35
N LEU A 27 5.49 -11.07 -9.49
CA LEU A 27 4.42 -10.45 -10.27
C LEU A 27 3.96 -9.13 -9.63
N VAL A 28 3.78 -9.11 -8.31
CA VAL A 28 3.46 -7.89 -7.57
C VAL A 28 4.57 -6.85 -7.74
N GLY A 29 5.84 -7.28 -7.80
CA GLY A 29 6.98 -6.42 -8.13
C GLY A 29 6.85 -5.74 -9.48
N VAL A 30 6.47 -6.48 -10.54
CA VAL A 30 6.23 -5.92 -11.88
C VAL A 30 5.05 -4.96 -11.87
N MET A 31 3.92 -5.34 -11.25
CA MET A 31 2.74 -4.47 -11.13
C MET A 31 3.08 -3.15 -10.43
N ARG A 32 3.92 -3.20 -9.39
CA ARG A 32 4.42 -2.00 -8.71
C ARG A 32 5.27 -1.15 -9.64
N SER A 33 6.19 -1.74 -10.40
CA SER A 33 7.02 -1.00 -11.35
C SER A 33 6.17 -0.31 -12.44
N GLU A 34 5.18 -0.99 -12.99
CA GLU A 34 4.25 -0.41 -13.97
C GLU A 34 3.43 0.74 -13.39
N LEU A 35 2.97 0.58 -12.14
CA LEU A 35 2.23 1.61 -11.43
C LEU A 35 3.08 2.87 -11.21
N LEU A 36 4.34 2.69 -10.79
CA LEU A 36 5.29 3.79 -10.55
C LEU A 36 5.76 4.47 -11.85
N ALA A 37 5.74 3.76 -12.99
CA ALA A 37 6.05 4.32 -14.31
C ALA A 37 4.87 5.12 -14.90
N GLY A 38 3.67 5.02 -14.31
CA GLY A 38 2.52 5.83 -14.70
C GLY A 38 2.65 7.29 -14.28
N SER A 39 1.73 8.12 -14.75
CA SER A 39 1.65 9.55 -14.39
C SER A 39 0.58 9.86 -13.35
N TYR A 40 -0.17 8.86 -12.88
CA TYR A 40 -1.28 9.03 -11.94
C TYR A 40 -1.48 7.80 -11.05
N ILE A 41 -1.52 8.01 -9.74
CA ILE A 41 -1.78 6.98 -8.73
C ILE A 41 -2.86 7.48 -7.77
N GLN A 42 -3.82 6.63 -7.46
CA GLN A 42 -4.71 6.74 -6.31
C GLN A 42 -4.14 5.93 -5.16
N ALA A 43 -4.09 6.53 -3.98
CA ALA A 43 -3.66 5.86 -2.77
C ALA A 43 -4.74 5.97 -1.68
N ASP A 44 -5.05 4.84 -1.05
CA ASP A 44 -6.05 4.72 0.01
C ASP A 44 -5.48 3.92 1.20
N GLU A 45 -5.94 4.23 2.40
CA GLU A 45 -5.57 3.54 3.64
C GLU A 45 -6.82 2.92 4.27
N THR A 46 -6.82 1.60 4.41
CA THR A 46 -7.89 0.88 5.11
C THR A 46 -7.34 0.25 6.38
N THR A 47 -7.98 0.49 7.52
CA THR A 47 -7.61 -0.16 8.80
C THR A 47 -8.09 -1.61 8.83
N VAL A 48 -7.24 -2.52 9.31
CA VAL A 48 -7.53 -3.95 9.44
C VAL A 48 -7.21 -4.41 10.86
N ASP A 49 -8.16 -5.10 11.48
CA ASP A 49 -7.98 -5.70 12.80
C ASP A 49 -7.29 -7.05 12.69
N VAL A 50 -6.11 -7.17 13.29
CA VAL A 50 -5.33 -8.42 13.27
C VAL A 50 -5.33 -9.06 14.64
N GLN A 51 -5.76 -10.33 14.69
CA GLN A 51 -5.74 -11.10 15.92
C GLN A 51 -4.30 -11.46 16.29
N MET A 52 -3.87 -11.06 17.48
CA MET A 52 -2.53 -11.34 17.99
C MET A 52 -2.46 -12.70 18.68
N HIS A 53 -1.29 -13.33 18.63
CA HIS A 53 -1.04 -14.62 19.29
C HIS A 53 -1.01 -14.52 20.83
N ASP A 54 -0.96 -13.30 21.37
CA ASP A 54 -0.86 -13.01 22.81
C ASP A 54 -2.15 -13.31 23.59
N ARG A 55 -3.24 -13.67 22.89
CA ARG A 55 -4.57 -13.99 23.46
C ARG A 55 -5.11 -12.90 24.38
N SER A 56 -4.67 -11.65 24.19
CA SER A 56 -5.10 -10.50 25.00
C SER A 56 -6.58 -10.15 24.83
N GLY A 57 -7.27 -10.77 23.86
CA GLY A 57 -8.65 -10.47 23.50
C GLY A 57 -8.80 -9.14 22.76
N LYS A 58 -7.68 -8.47 22.45
CA LYS A 58 -7.64 -7.23 21.68
C LYS A 58 -7.00 -7.51 20.33
N ASN A 59 -7.59 -6.96 19.27
CA ASN A 59 -6.99 -6.99 17.96
C ASN A 59 -5.96 -5.86 17.86
N HIS A 60 -4.86 -6.15 17.18
CA HIS A 60 -3.86 -5.17 16.81
C HIS A 60 -4.33 -4.41 15.57
N GLN A 61 -4.46 -3.10 15.69
CA GLN A 61 -4.86 -2.26 14.56
C GLN A 61 -3.71 -2.17 13.55
N SER A 62 -3.95 -2.76 12.38
CA SER A 62 -3.03 -2.79 11.24
C SER A 62 -3.61 -1.97 10.08
N TYR A 63 -2.83 -1.81 9.02
CA TYR A 63 -3.16 -0.94 7.90
C TYR A 63 -2.88 -1.65 6.59
N LEU A 64 -3.84 -1.58 5.68
CA LEU A 64 -3.72 -2.04 4.31
C LEU A 64 -3.71 -0.82 3.40
N TRP A 65 -2.56 -0.59 2.77
CA TRP A 65 -2.39 0.47 1.79
C TRP A 65 -2.74 -0.04 0.41
N GLN A 66 -3.60 0.68 -0.30
CA GLN A 66 -3.90 0.42 -1.70
C GLN A 66 -3.23 1.49 -2.55
N TYR A 67 -2.57 1.07 -3.62
CA TYR A 67 -2.11 1.94 -4.69
C TYR A 67 -2.65 1.45 -6.03
N GLY A 68 -3.21 2.32 -6.85
CA GLY A 68 -3.72 1.89 -8.16
C GLY A 68 -4.01 3.03 -9.11
N THR A 69 -4.29 2.67 -10.36
CA THR A 69 -4.79 3.60 -11.38
C THR A 69 -6.17 3.10 -11.84
N PRO A 70 -7.19 3.98 -11.98
CA PRO A 70 -8.51 3.59 -12.46
C PRO A 70 -8.45 2.76 -13.75
N GLY A 71 -9.12 1.60 -13.76
CA GLY A 71 -9.15 0.69 -14.91
C GLY A 71 -7.85 -0.09 -15.15
N LYS A 72 -6.88 -0.05 -14.22
CA LYS A 72 -5.62 -0.81 -14.28
C LYS A 72 -5.41 -1.65 -13.01
N SER A 73 -4.17 -2.13 -12.82
CA SER A 73 -3.74 -2.88 -11.65
C SER A 73 -3.79 -2.05 -10.36
N ALA A 74 -4.00 -2.75 -9.25
CA ALA A 74 -3.84 -2.24 -7.90
C ALA A 74 -2.84 -3.12 -7.14
N VAL A 75 -2.02 -2.48 -6.32
CA VAL A 75 -1.03 -3.10 -5.45
C VAL A 75 -1.41 -2.80 -4.00
N PHE A 76 -1.37 -3.83 -3.16
CA PHE A 76 -1.68 -3.72 -1.75
C PHE A 76 -0.43 -3.94 -0.89
N GLU A 77 -0.22 -3.10 0.11
CA GLU A 77 0.84 -3.25 1.10
C GLU A 77 0.25 -3.32 2.51
N PHE A 78 0.40 -4.48 3.15
CA PHE A 78 -0.03 -4.67 4.54
C PHE A 78 1.08 -4.25 5.51
N ARG A 79 0.72 -3.51 6.56
CA ARG A 79 1.63 -3.06 7.61
C ARG A 79 0.99 -3.20 8.98
N MET A 80 1.76 -3.66 9.96
CA MET A 80 1.33 -3.70 11.37
C MET A 80 1.24 -2.30 12.00
N GLY A 81 1.86 -1.28 11.42
CA GLY A 81 1.85 0.08 11.95
C GLY A 81 1.44 1.11 10.91
N ARG A 82 0.94 2.26 11.38
CA ARG A 82 0.54 3.43 10.55
C ARG A 82 1.71 4.33 10.17
N GLU A 83 2.91 3.76 10.08
CA GLU A 83 4.12 4.55 9.91
C GLU A 83 4.15 5.19 8.52
N ARG A 84 4.43 6.49 8.47
CA ARG A 84 4.55 7.25 7.22
C ARG A 84 5.63 6.71 6.28
N GLU A 85 6.60 5.96 6.83
CA GLU A 85 7.72 5.40 6.07
C GLU A 85 7.25 4.40 4.99
N GLY A 86 6.18 3.64 5.23
CA GLY A 86 5.67 2.65 4.27
C GLY A 86 5.27 3.30 2.93
N PRO A 87 4.27 4.20 2.92
CA PRO A 87 3.84 4.89 1.71
C PRO A 87 4.94 5.73 1.06
N LEU A 88 5.79 6.39 1.87
CA LEU A 88 6.90 7.18 1.36
C LEU A 88 7.97 6.33 0.65
N ARG A 89 8.21 5.10 1.13
CA ARG A 89 9.08 4.11 0.47
C ARG A 89 8.44 3.54 -0.77
N PHE A 90 7.13 3.28 -0.74
CA PHE A 90 6.41 2.76 -1.90
C PHE A 90 6.50 3.73 -3.07
N LEU A 91 6.22 5.01 -2.82
CA LEU A 91 6.13 6.11 -3.78
C LEU A 91 7.46 6.83 -4.04
N ALA A 92 8.58 6.35 -3.50
CA ALA A 92 9.86 7.08 -3.50
C ALA A 92 10.32 7.56 -4.88
N ASN A 93 10.03 6.78 -5.93
CA ASN A 93 10.43 7.04 -7.32
C ASN A 93 9.24 7.39 -8.23
N PHE A 94 8.07 7.69 -7.67
CA PHE A 94 6.90 8.06 -8.48
C PHE A 94 6.99 9.54 -8.85
N GLU A 95 6.78 9.85 -10.13
CA GLU A 95 6.64 11.21 -10.62
C GLU A 95 5.31 11.36 -11.37
N GLY A 96 4.44 12.25 -10.89
CA GLY A 96 3.09 12.39 -11.45
C GLY A 96 2.07 12.83 -10.42
N ILE A 97 0.79 12.61 -10.71
CA ILE A 97 -0.31 13.05 -9.86
C ILE A 97 -0.67 11.93 -8.88
N LEU A 98 -0.47 12.18 -7.59
CA LEU A 98 -0.95 11.34 -6.50
C LEU A 98 -2.30 11.87 -6.02
N GLN A 99 -3.31 11.00 -6.04
CA GLN A 99 -4.61 11.24 -5.44
C GLN A 99 -4.74 10.51 -4.11
N THR A 100 -5.11 11.23 -3.04
CA THR A 100 -5.28 10.65 -1.70
C THR A 100 -6.56 11.15 -1.04
N ASP A 101 -7.04 10.43 -0.02
CA ASP A 101 -8.17 10.83 0.84
C ASP A 101 -7.89 12.07 1.73
N GLY A 102 -6.70 12.66 1.63
CA GLY A 102 -6.26 13.79 2.44
C GLY A 102 -5.42 13.41 3.67
N TYR A 103 -4.96 12.15 3.79
CA TYR A 103 -4.08 11.75 4.88
C TYR A 103 -2.70 12.45 4.83
N ALA A 104 -2.32 13.06 5.96
CA ALA A 104 -1.10 13.88 6.08
C ALA A 104 0.22 13.09 5.94
N ALA A 105 0.21 11.75 5.89
CA ALA A 105 1.43 10.97 5.68
C ALA A 105 2.03 11.10 4.29
N TYR A 106 1.24 11.56 3.31
CA TYR A 106 1.69 11.82 1.95
C TYR A 106 2.30 13.22 1.77
N ASP A 107 2.43 14.01 2.84
CA ASP A 107 3.07 15.32 2.83
C ASP A 107 4.61 15.18 2.78
N ARG A 108 5.20 15.41 1.62
CA ARG A 108 6.61 15.86 1.50
C ARG A 108 6.61 17.37 1.32
N ASP A 109 7.32 18.06 2.21
CA ASP A 109 7.68 19.49 2.16
C ASP A 109 6.57 20.50 1.84
N GLY A 110 5.91 21.02 2.89
CA GLY A 110 5.47 22.42 2.97
C GLY A 110 4.50 22.98 1.92
N ALA A 111 3.98 22.18 0.99
CA ALA A 111 3.12 22.65 -0.08
C ALA A 111 1.71 22.96 0.46
N ARG A 112 1.34 24.25 0.36
CA ARG A 112 0.09 24.86 0.82
C ARG A 112 -1.17 24.01 0.55
N ARG A 113 -1.83 23.68 1.66
CA ARG A 113 -3.22 23.23 1.88
C ARG A 113 -4.25 23.65 0.80
N ARG A 114 -4.60 22.71 -0.08
CA ARG A 114 -5.95 22.32 -0.57
C ARG A 114 -5.78 21.46 -1.82
N TRP A 115 -6.64 20.46 -1.98
CA TRP A 115 -6.83 19.56 -3.14
C TRP A 115 -6.24 18.14 -3.07
N CYS A 116 -7.11 17.19 -3.45
CA CYS A 116 -7.01 15.73 -3.46
C CYS A 116 -6.01 15.18 -4.50
N MET A 117 -5.47 16.01 -5.39
CA MET A 117 -4.52 15.63 -6.45
C MET A 117 -3.22 16.43 -6.29
N ARG A 118 -2.07 15.75 -6.28
CA ARG A 118 -0.76 16.38 -6.03
C ARG A 118 0.32 15.92 -7.02
N PRO A 119 1.09 16.82 -7.63
CA PRO A 119 2.32 16.44 -8.31
C PRO A 119 3.35 15.95 -7.27
N VAL A 120 3.78 14.70 -7.41
CA VAL A 120 4.96 14.13 -6.75
C VAL A 120 6.10 14.21 -7.75
N GLY A 121 7.24 14.77 -7.37
CA GLY A 121 8.43 14.89 -8.22
C GLY A 121 9.68 15.12 -7.38
N ALA A 122 10.82 14.55 -7.79
CA ALA A 122 12.08 14.72 -7.10
C ALA A 122 12.55 16.17 -7.18
N THR A 123 12.51 16.90 -6.07
CA THR A 123 13.24 18.18 -5.93
C THR A 123 14.73 17.86 -5.85
N ARG A 124 15.37 17.71 -7.03
CA ARG A 124 16.79 18.04 -7.14
C ARG A 124 16.87 19.56 -7.01
N GLY A 125 17.52 20.00 -5.93
CA GLY A 125 17.35 21.34 -5.38
C GLY A 125 17.50 22.48 -6.38
N GLU A 126 16.65 23.49 -6.23
CA GLU A 126 17.00 24.89 -6.40
C GLU A 126 15.89 25.76 -5.80
N ASN A 127 16.32 26.67 -4.92
CA ASN A 127 15.47 27.67 -4.29
C ASN A 127 15.09 28.73 -5.32
N LEU A 128 13.91 28.62 -5.92
CA LEU A 128 13.14 29.73 -6.50
C LEU A 128 11.69 29.36 -6.19
N TRP A 129 10.90 30.11 -5.42
CA TRP A 129 10.23 31.34 -5.84
C TRP A 129 9.83 32.17 -4.62
N THR A 130 10.56 33.25 -4.35
CA THR A 130 9.99 34.46 -3.76
C THR A 130 9.54 35.37 -4.91
N ARG A 131 8.23 35.44 -5.12
CA ARG A 131 7.45 36.67 -5.42
C ARG A 131 5.99 36.32 -5.65
#